data_AF-A0A9Q5C5D0-F1
#
_entry.id   AF-A0A9Q5C5D0-F1
#
_cell.length_a   1.000
_cell.length_b   1.000
_cell.length_c   1.000
_cell.angle_alpha   90.00
_cell.angle_beta   90.00
_cell.angle_gamma   90.00
#
_symmetry.space_group_name_H-M   'P 1'
#
loop_
_entity.id
_entity.type
_entity.pdbx_description
1 polymer ?
#
loop_
_entity_poly.entity_id
_entity_poly.type
_entity_poly.pdbx_seq_one_letter_code
_entity_poly.pdbx_strand_id
1 'polypeptide(L)'
;MPDPLSDRKLCHDIYAELQKAHDQVKGFLEIKRAVEPKKDKSKKKIAKPKRINSKTGYPMSTDKQIKNATEQLKLTRKFLKNNQTNPYKSRNSQEKIEDWCWNNSAEKMDNADLEYKKGEWDKAEKLWLACVAINYRAANRLRIMYQKEHRFNDAVQIIDFAIDSPVLRKVNNDSNDSYVTDFKKKLETAEQKSMKHENEDQSKLSEEDFEKLNSDSDYWFKKFNNITYY
;
A
#
# COMPACT_ATOMS: atom_id res chain seq x y z
N MET A 1 -15.56 -25.40 21.43
CA MET A 1 -14.40 -24.84 22.16
C MET A 1 -14.40 -23.33 21.95
N PRO A 2 -14.17 -22.51 22.99
CA PRO A 2 -13.93 -21.08 22.79
C PRO A 2 -12.67 -20.89 21.93
N ASP A 3 -12.67 -19.89 21.05
CA ASP A 3 -11.51 -19.53 20.25
C ASP A 3 -10.39 -19.04 21.19
N PRO A 4 -9.24 -19.73 21.29
CA PRO A 4 -8.15 -19.29 22.16
C PRO A 4 -7.60 -17.91 21.77
N LEU A 5 -7.82 -17.44 20.53
CA LEU A 5 -7.44 -16.10 20.10
C LEU A 5 -8.42 -14.99 20.55
N SER A 6 -9.53 -15.36 21.19
CA SER A 6 -10.47 -14.40 21.79
C SER A 6 -10.01 -13.90 23.17
N ASP A 7 -9.04 -14.56 23.80
CA ASP A 7 -8.45 -14.11 25.06
C ASP A 7 -7.36 -13.06 24.81
N ARG A 8 -7.68 -11.82 25.17
CA ARG A 8 -6.79 -10.66 24.99
C ARG A 8 -5.46 -10.82 25.72
N LYS A 9 -5.45 -11.50 26.87
CA LYS A 9 -4.23 -11.73 27.65
C LYS A 9 -3.34 -12.76 26.96
N LEU A 10 -3.93 -13.87 26.52
CA LEU A 10 -3.20 -14.91 25.76
C LEU A 10 -2.60 -14.34 24.47
N CYS A 11 -3.36 -13.53 23.72
CA CYS A 11 -2.86 -12.88 22.51
C CYS A 11 -1.70 -11.90 22.79
N HIS A 12 -1.77 -11.15 23.90
CA HIS A 12 -0.68 -10.26 24.31
C HIS A 12 0.58 -11.05 24.69
N ASP A 13 0.43 -12.15 25.44
CA ASP A 13 1.55 -13.00 25.86
C ASP A 13 2.23 -13.66 24.65
N ILE A 14 1.44 -14.17 23.69
CA ILE A 14 1.95 -14.71 22.42
C ILE A 14 2.72 -13.64 21.64
N TYR A 15 2.15 -12.42 21.52
CA TYR A 15 2.81 -11.32 20.83
C TYR A 15 4.14 -10.94 21.49
N ALA A 16 4.17 -10.84 22.82
CA ALA A 16 5.37 -10.51 23.57
C ALA A 16 6.48 -11.55 23.36
N GLU A 17 6.13 -12.83 23.31
CA GLU A 17 7.11 -13.90 23.09
C GLU A 17 7.63 -13.92 21.64
N LEU A 18 6.76 -13.69 20.66
CA LEU A 18 7.16 -13.52 19.26
C LEU A 18 8.08 -12.30 19.08
N GLN A 19 7.81 -11.20 19.78
CA GLN A 19 8.64 -10.01 19.73
C GLN A 19 10.03 -10.27 20.31
N LYS A 20 10.12 -10.95 21.47
CA LYS A 20 11.41 -11.37 22.04
C LYS A 20 12.21 -12.26 21.08
N ALA A 21 11.56 -13.25 20.49
CA ALA A 21 12.19 -14.15 19.53
C ALA A 21 12.70 -13.39 18.29
N HIS A 22 11.90 -12.45 17.77
CA HIS A 22 12.30 -11.57 16.67
C HIS A 22 13.56 -10.76 17.02
N ASP A 23 13.59 -10.16 18.21
CA ASP A 23 14.70 -9.31 18.63
C ASP A 23 15.98 -10.11 18.91
N GLN A 24 15.87 -11.33 19.44
CA GLN A 24 16.99 -12.27 19.57
C GLN A 24 17.58 -12.63 18.21
N VAL A 25 16.72 -12.96 17.22
CA VAL A 25 17.17 -13.27 15.86
C VAL A 25 17.84 -12.07 15.21
N LYS A 26 17.30 -10.86 15.44
CA LYS A 26 17.88 -9.62 14.93
C LYS A 26 19.28 -9.38 15.50
N GLY A 27 19.45 -9.49 16.82
CA GLY A 27 20.75 -9.34 17.48
C GLY A 27 21.77 -10.39 17.01
N PHE A 28 21.35 -11.65 16.86
CA PHE A 28 22.20 -12.70 16.30
C PHE A 28 22.65 -12.39 14.87
N LEU A 29 21.74 -11.91 14.01
CA LEU A 29 22.07 -11.54 12.64
C LEU A 29 23.00 -10.33 12.56
N GLU A 30 22.88 -9.37 13.47
CA GLU A 30 23.79 -8.22 13.58
C GLU A 30 25.21 -8.67 13.95
N ILE A 31 25.35 -9.50 14.99
CA ILE A 31 26.64 -10.08 15.40
C ILE A 31 27.24 -10.90 14.26
N LYS A 32 26.44 -11.78 13.63
CA LYS A 32 26.88 -12.61 12.51
C LYS A 32 27.39 -11.77 11.34
N ARG A 33 26.71 -10.66 11.01
CA ARG A 33 27.15 -9.72 9.94
C ARG A 33 28.40 -8.93 10.30
N ALA A 34 28.68 -8.72 11.59
CA ALA A 34 29.88 -8.04 12.06
C ALA A 34 31.10 -8.96 12.06
N VAL A 35 30.91 -10.26 12.35
CA VAL A 35 31.98 -11.26 12.42
C VAL A 35 32.26 -11.91 11.05
N GLU A 36 31.24 -12.08 10.20
CA GLU A 36 31.46 -12.62 8.86
C GLU A 36 32.20 -11.58 7.99
N PRO A 37 33.34 -11.94 7.36
CA PRO A 37 34.02 -11.06 6.43
C PRO A 37 33.03 -10.67 5.33
N LYS A 38 32.86 -9.36 5.11
CA LYS A 38 32.02 -8.83 4.03
C LYS A 38 32.45 -9.50 2.74
N LYS A 39 31.65 -10.44 2.22
CA LYS A 39 31.90 -11.05 0.91
C LYS A 39 32.15 -9.92 -0.07
N ASP A 40 33.33 -9.96 -0.66
CA ASP A 40 33.84 -8.94 -1.55
C ASP A 40 32.80 -8.72 -2.66
N LYS A 41 32.09 -7.59 -2.62
CA LYS A 41 31.03 -7.25 -3.59
C LYS A 41 31.63 -6.78 -4.92
N SER A 42 32.94 -6.93 -5.11
CA SER A 42 33.71 -6.51 -6.28
C SER A 42 33.33 -7.22 -7.57
N LYS A 43 32.61 -8.35 -7.52
CA LYS A 43 31.94 -8.88 -8.72
C LYS A 43 30.64 -8.09 -8.96
N LYS A 44 30.70 -7.10 -9.85
CA LYS A 44 29.51 -6.56 -10.56
C LYS A 44 28.68 -7.77 -11.01
N LYS A 45 27.63 -8.13 -10.27
CA LYS A 45 26.66 -9.12 -10.73
C LYS A 45 26.09 -8.54 -12.01
N ILE A 46 26.37 -9.18 -13.15
CA ILE A 46 25.76 -8.84 -14.43
C ILE A 46 24.25 -8.80 -14.15
N ALA A 47 23.66 -7.61 -14.29
CA ALA A 47 22.25 -7.42 -14.02
C ALA A 47 21.48 -8.37 -14.94
N LYS A 48 20.68 -9.27 -14.35
CA LYS A 48 19.81 -10.12 -15.16
C LYS A 48 18.94 -9.21 -16.04
N PRO A 49 18.71 -9.56 -17.31
CA PRO A 49 17.89 -8.74 -18.20
C PRO A 49 16.53 -8.47 -17.54
N LYS A 50 16.06 -7.22 -17.62
CA LYS A 50 14.73 -6.87 -17.15
C LYS A 50 13.73 -7.72 -17.92
N ARG A 51 12.88 -8.46 -17.22
CA ARG A 51 11.75 -9.17 -17.85
C ARG A 51 10.74 -8.12 -18.28
N ILE A 52 10.33 -8.14 -19.53
CA ILE A 52 9.37 -7.17 -20.09
C ILE A 52 8.13 -7.94 -20.54
N ASN A 53 6.95 -7.40 -20.28
CA ASN A 53 5.70 -7.90 -20.83
C ASN A 53 5.64 -7.52 -22.31
N SER A 54 5.57 -8.52 -23.19
CA SER A 54 5.61 -8.30 -24.64
C SER A 54 4.41 -7.52 -25.19
N LYS A 55 3.28 -7.50 -24.48
CA LYS A 55 2.07 -6.79 -24.92
C LYS A 55 2.10 -5.31 -24.58
N THR A 56 2.63 -4.97 -23.41
CA THR A 56 2.54 -3.61 -22.84
C THR A 56 3.88 -2.87 -22.82
N GLY A 57 5.01 -3.59 -22.94
CA GLY A 57 6.35 -3.01 -22.83
C GLY A 57 6.80 -2.73 -21.40
N TYR A 58 5.95 -2.94 -20.40
CA TYR A 58 6.29 -2.69 -18.99
C TYR A 58 7.11 -3.82 -18.36
N PRO A 59 7.97 -3.50 -17.37
CA PRO A 59 8.76 -4.50 -16.68
C PRO A 59 7.89 -5.41 -15.79
N MET A 60 8.26 -6.68 -15.80
CA MET A 60 7.64 -7.75 -15.01
C MET A 60 8.51 -8.13 -13.81
N SER A 61 7.84 -8.56 -12.75
CA SER A 61 8.48 -9.20 -11.59
C SER A 61 8.87 -10.64 -11.89
N THR A 62 9.55 -11.30 -10.96
CA THR A 62 9.87 -12.73 -11.07
C THR A 62 8.62 -13.61 -10.95
N ASP A 63 8.65 -14.83 -11.50
CA ASP A 63 7.49 -15.75 -11.43
C ASP A 63 7.12 -16.09 -9.99
N LYS A 64 8.13 -16.20 -9.11
CA LYS A 64 7.91 -16.35 -7.67
C LYS A 64 7.10 -15.18 -7.09
N GLN A 65 7.43 -13.95 -7.45
CA GLN A 65 6.71 -12.77 -6.95
C GLN A 65 5.31 -12.65 -7.53
N ILE A 66 5.10 -13.04 -8.80
CA ILE A 66 3.78 -13.10 -9.43
C ILE A 66 2.94 -14.17 -8.74
N LYS A 67 3.46 -15.39 -8.56
CA LYS A 67 2.78 -16.47 -7.84
C LYS A 67 2.38 -16.05 -6.43
N ASN A 68 3.29 -15.43 -5.68
CA ASN A 68 2.98 -14.93 -4.33
C ASN A 68 1.85 -13.89 -4.33
N ALA A 69 1.82 -12.97 -5.30
CA ALA A 69 0.73 -12.00 -5.42
C ALA A 69 -0.60 -12.66 -5.81
N THR A 70 -0.57 -13.68 -6.66
CA THR A 70 -1.75 -14.48 -7.01
C THR A 70 -2.33 -15.18 -5.77
N GLU A 71 -1.48 -15.83 -4.96
CA GLU A 71 -1.94 -16.48 -3.73
C GLU A 71 -2.46 -15.47 -2.70
N GLN A 72 -1.80 -14.30 -2.58
CA GLN A 72 -2.28 -13.22 -1.71
C GLN A 72 -3.69 -12.76 -2.09
N LEU A 73 -3.93 -12.47 -3.38
CA LEU A 73 -5.26 -12.09 -3.88
C LEU A 73 -6.31 -13.17 -3.58
N LYS A 74 -5.95 -14.45 -3.74
CA LYS A 74 -6.84 -15.58 -3.42
C LYS A 74 -7.20 -15.64 -1.93
N LEU A 75 -6.22 -15.42 -1.06
CA LEU A 75 -6.44 -15.36 0.40
C LEU A 75 -7.35 -14.18 0.77
N THR A 76 -7.10 -12.99 0.22
CA THR A 76 -7.92 -11.80 0.46
C THR A 76 -9.37 -12.02 0.03
N ARG A 77 -9.61 -12.59 -1.15
CA ARG A 77 -10.96 -12.96 -1.61
C ARG A 77 -11.65 -13.94 -0.67
N LYS A 78 -10.93 -14.97 -0.20
CA LYS A 78 -11.47 -15.95 0.74
C LYS A 78 -11.82 -15.29 2.07
N PHE A 79 -10.97 -14.42 2.58
CA PHE A 79 -11.20 -13.68 3.83
C PHE A 79 -12.43 -12.78 3.72
N LEU A 80 -12.52 -11.97 2.65
CA LEU A 80 -13.65 -11.06 2.43
C LEU A 80 -14.98 -11.81 2.31
N LYS A 81 -15.00 -12.96 1.62
CA LYS A 81 -16.19 -13.81 1.53
C LYS A 81 -16.63 -14.35 2.90
N ASN A 82 -15.67 -14.71 3.75
CA ASN A 82 -15.95 -15.31 5.06
C ASN A 82 -16.29 -14.28 6.14
N ASN A 83 -15.80 -13.04 6.03
CA ASN A 83 -16.00 -12.00 7.04
C ASN A 83 -17.21 -11.07 6.77
N GLN A 84 -18.02 -11.36 5.77
CA GLN A 84 -19.32 -10.69 5.58
C GLN A 84 -20.31 -10.97 6.74
N THR A 85 -20.04 -11.97 7.60
CA THR A 85 -21.02 -12.50 8.56
C THR A 85 -20.72 -12.24 10.04
N ASN A 86 -19.62 -11.57 10.40
CA ASN A 86 -19.30 -11.33 11.82
C ASN A 86 -19.38 -9.83 12.16
N PRO A 87 -20.47 -9.35 12.80
CA PRO A 87 -20.58 -7.96 13.20
C PRO A 87 -19.53 -7.70 14.29
N TYR A 88 -18.60 -6.80 14.00
CA TYR A 88 -17.52 -6.33 14.86
C TYR A 88 -18.03 -5.61 16.12
N LYS A 89 -18.76 -6.30 16.99
CA LYS A 89 -19.40 -5.74 18.19
C LYS A 89 -18.40 -5.26 19.24
N SER A 90 -17.16 -5.79 19.24
CA SER A 90 -16.12 -5.45 20.22
C SER A 90 -15.09 -4.41 19.75
N ARG A 91 -15.16 -3.96 18.49
CA ARG A 91 -14.20 -2.99 17.93
C ARG A 91 -14.56 -1.56 18.31
N ASN A 92 -13.54 -0.75 18.59
CA ASN A 92 -13.74 0.68 18.78
C ASN A 92 -14.05 1.37 17.44
N SER A 93 -14.46 2.65 17.48
CA SER A 93 -14.85 3.39 16.27
C SER A 93 -13.73 3.45 15.23
N GLN A 94 -12.49 3.62 15.67
CA GLN A 94 -11.30 3.71 14.80
C GLN A 94 -10.99 2.36 14.11
N GLU A 95 -11.03 1.25 14.84
CA GLU A 95 -10.83 -0.09 14.29
C GLU A 95 -11.93 -0.48 13.29
N LYS A 96 -13.17 -0.03 13.53
CA LYS A 96 -14.29 -0.21 12.58
C LYS A 96 -14.06 0.59 11.29
N ILE A 97 -13.49 1.78 11.41
CA ILE A 97 -13.11 2.64 10.27
C ILE A 97 -12.01 1.98 9.43
N GLU A 98 -10.95 1.49 10.07
CA GLU A 98 -9.85 0.80 9.41
C GLU A 98 -10.32 -0.46 8.69
N ASP A 99 -11.14 -1.27 9.35
CA ASP A 99 -11.77 -2.44 8.74
C ASP A 99 -12.61 -2.08 7.53
N TRP A 100 -13.41 -1.03 7.63
CA TRP A 100 -14.25 -0.61 6.52
C TRP A 100 -13.40 -0.19 5.32
N CYS A 101 -12.33 0.59 5.53
CA CYS A 101 -11.42 1.00 4.47
C CYS A 101 -10.71 -0.21 3.86
N TRP A 102 -10.26 -1.15 4.69
CA TRP A 102 -9.64 -2.38 4.26
C TRP A 102 -10.61 -3.24 3.45
N ASN A 103 -11.82 -3.49 3.95
CA ASN A 103 -12.83 -4.32 3.27
C ASN A 103 -13.26 -3.74 1.92
N ASN A 104 -13.29 -2.41 1.77
CA ASN A 104 -13.67 -1.76 0.51
C ASN A 104 -12.51 -1.63 -0.49
N SER A 105 -11.25 -1.83 -0.08
CA SER A 105 -10.07 -1.64 -0.94
C SER A 105 -9.17 -2.87 -1.12
N ALA A 106 -9.17 -3.83 -0.20
CA ALA A 106 -8.16 -4.90 -0.12
C ALA A 106 -8.08 -5.75 -1.40
N GLU A 107 -9.21 -6.20 -1.95
CA GLU A 107 -9.20 -7.00 -3.18
C GLU A 107 -8.63 -6.21 -4.35
N LYS A 108 -9.05 -4.94 -4.52
CA LYS A 108 -8.55 -4.08 -5.60
C LYS A 108 -7.05 -3.81 -5.44
N MET A 109 -6.60 -3.59 -4.20
CA MET A 109 -5.18 -3.37 -3.89
C MET A 109 -4.30 -4.58 -4.24
N ASP A 110 -4.73 -5.78 -3.85
CA ASP A 110 -3.97 -7.00 -4.16
C ASP A 110 -4.03 -7.35 -5.65
N ASN A 111 -5.16 -7.08 -6.30
CA ASN A 111 -5.29 -7.25 -7.75
C ASN A 111 -4.38 -6.27 -8.51
N ALA A 112 -4.32 -5.01 -8.07
CA ALA A 112 -3.44 -4.01 -8.64
C ALA A 112 -1.95 -4.39 -8.47
N ASP A 113 -1.55 -4.86 -7.28
CA ASP A 113 -0.19 -5.35 -7.02
C ASP A 113 0.14 -6.55 -7.94
N LEU A 114 -0.82 -7.43 -8.23
CA LEU A 114 -0.66 -8.54 -9.17
C LEU A 114 -0.48 -8.05 -10.62
N GLU A 115 -1.36 -7.18 -11.10
CA GLU A 115 -1.27 -6.63 -12.47
C GLU A 115 0.02 -5.84 -12.67
N TYR A 116 0.44 -5.04 -11.69
CA TYR A 116 1.73 -4.36 -11.70
C TYR A 116 2.91 -5.34 -11.87
N LYS A 117 2.89 -6.45 -11.13
CA LYS A 117 3.93 -7.48 -11.20
C LYS A 117 3.93 -8.24 -12.53
N LYS A 118 2.79 -8.33 -13.21
CA LYS A 118 2.66 -8.88 -14.57
C LYS A 118 3.06 -7.88 -15.67
N GLY A 119 3.42 -6.65 -15.33
CA GLY A 119 3.68 -5.60 -16.32
C GLY A 119 2.39 -5.08 -16.97
N GLU A 120 1.24 -5.20 -16.32
CA GLU A 120 -0.03 -4.66 -16.81
C GLU A 120 -0.30 -3.33 -16.06
N TRP A 121 0.60 -2.35 -16.23
CA TRP A 121 0.62 -1.14 -15.39
C TRP A 121 -0.63 -0.28 -15.55
N ASP A 122 -1.20 -0.16 -16.76
CA ASP A 122 -2.46 0.57 -16.98
C ASP A 122 -3.64 -0.04 -16.19
N LYS A 123 -3.66 -1.37 -16.05
CA LYS A 123 -4.68 -2.06 -15.23
C LYS A 123 -4.44 -1.83 -13.74
N ALA A 124 -3.17 -1.86 -13.32
CA ALA A 124 -2.79 -1.56 -11.94
C ALA A 124 -3.16 -0.11 -11.56
N GLU A 125 -2.91 0.85 -12.46
CA GLU A 125 -3.26 2.26 -12.30
C GLU A 125 -4.74 2.44 -12.03
N LYS A 126 -5.61 1.90 -12.89
CA LYS A 126 -7.07 1.99 -12.74
C LYS A 126 -7.55 1.42 -11.40
N LEU A 127 -6.98 0.29 -10.98
CA LEU A 127 -7.34 -0.36 -9.72
C LEU A 127 -6.84 0.42 -8.49
N TRP A 128 -5.65 1.01 -8.54
CA TRP A 128 -5.15 1.85 -7.46
C TRP A 128 -5.86 3.20 -7.39
N LEU A 129 -6.15 3.85 -8.51
CA LEU A 129 -6.93 5.10 -8.56
C LEU A 129 -8.30 4.91 -7.91
N ALA A 130 -8.97 3.78 -8.16
CA ALA A 130 -10.25 3.46 -7.51
C ALA A 130 -10.18 3.29 -5.98
N CYS A 131 -8.98 3.21 -5.41
CA CYS A 131 -8.75 3.03 -3.97
C CYS A 131 -8.08 4.26 -3.31
N VAL A 132 -7.57 5.21 -4.09
CA VAL A 132 -6.65 6.24 -3.60
C VAL A 132 -7.30 7.17 -2.58
N ALA A 133 -8.61 7.40 -2.70
CA ALA A 133 -9.39 8.19 -1.75
C ALA A 133 -9.54 7.56 -0.36
N ILE A 134 -9.35 6.24 -0.22
CA ILE A 134 -9.60 5.50 1.04
C ILE A 134 -8.41 4.64 1.49
N ASN A 135 -7.31 4.63 0.73
CA ASN A 135 -6.13 3.83 1.07
C ASN A 135 -4.81 4.50 0.65
N TYR A 136 -4.06 5.02 1.64
CA TYR A 136 -2.74 5.64 1.43
C TYR A 136 -1.74 4.76 0.68
N ARG A 137 -1.83 3.42 0.81
CA ARG A 137 -0.92 2.52 0.09
C ARG A 137 -1.13 2.63 -1.43
N ALA A 138 -2.35 2.91 -1.89
CA ALA A 138 -2.62 3.14 -3.31
C ALA A 138 -1.87 4.39 -3.82
N ALA A 139 -1.95 5.51 -3.09
CA ALA A 139 -1.25 6.75 -3.44
C ALA A 139 0.26 6.55 -3.54
N ASN A 140 0.86 5.87 -2.56
CA ASN A 140 2.31 5.60 -2.59
C ASN A 140 2.70 4.63 -3.72
N ARG A 141 1.84 3.66 -4.07
CA ARG A 141 2.06 2.75 -5.21
C ARG A 141 2.02 3.51 -6.54
N LEU A 142 1.01 4.35 -6.74
CA LEU A 142 0.87 5.22 -7.91
C LEU A 142 2.07 6.15 -8.05
N ARG A 143 2.46 6.88 -6.98
CA ARG A 143 3.66 7.73 -6.96
C ARG A 143 4.91 6.99 -7.45
N ILE A 144 5.15 5.77 -6.93
CA ILE A 144 6.32 4.98 -7.33
C ILE A 144 6.24 4.52 -8.78
N MET A 145 5.06 4.16 -9.26
CA MET A 145 4.85 3.75 -10.65
C MET A 145 5.03 4.94 -11.60
N TYR A 146 4.38 6.06 -11.34
CA TYR A 146 4.47 7.29 -12.12
C TYR A 146 5.90 7.80 -12.23
N GLN A 147 6.67 7.80 -11.14
CA GLN A 147 8.11 8.14 -11.18
C GLN A 147 8.95 7.20 -12.06
N LYS A 148 8.53 5.94 -12.27
CA LYS A 148 9.21 5.01 -13.18
C LYS A 148 8.81 5.22 -14.63
N GLU A 149 7.66 5.81 -14.87
CA GLU A 149 7.14 6.19 -16.19
C GLU A 149 7.50 7.63 -16.57
N HIS A 150 8.33 8.32 -15.78
CA HIS A 150 8.64 9.75 -15.95
C HIS A 150 7.41 10.67 -15.87
N ARG A 151 6.36 10.23 -15.17
CA ARG A 151 5.16 11.01 -14.86
C ARG A 151 5.34 11.70 -13.51
N PHE A 152 6.23 12.68 -13.42
CA PHE A 152 6.63 13.28 -12.15
C PHE A 152 5.56 14.19 -11.58
N ASN A 153 4.88 14.98 -12.41
CA ASN A 153 3.79 15.84 -11.97
C ASN A 153 2.58 15.01 -11.49
N ASP A 154 2.19 13.94 -12.20
CA ASP A 154 1.17 12.99 -11.71
C ASP A 154 1.54 12.41 -10.33
N ALA A 155 2.83 12.17 -10.08
CA ALA A 155 3.31 11.63 -8.81
C ALA A 155 3.21 12.64 -7.66
N VAL A 156 3.32 13.94 -7.93
CA VAL A 156 3.08 15.02 -6.96
C VAL A 156 1.59 15.10 -6.68
N GLN A 157 0.79 15.28 -7.72
CA GLN A 157 -0.65 15.49 -7.62
C GLN A 157 -1.38 14.35 -6.90
N ILE A 158 -0.98 13.08 -7.13
CA ILE A 158 -1.64 11.94 -6.47
C ILE A 158 -1.33 11.84 -4.97
N ILE A 159 -0.16 12.31 -4.54
CA ILE A 159 0.23 12.34 -3.12
C ILE A 159 -0.45 13.51 -2.43
N ASP A 160 -0.48 14.68 -3.09
CA ASP A 160 -1.17 15.87 -2.63
C ASP A 160 -2.66 15.57 -2.40
N PHE A 161 -3.33 15.00 -3.40
CA PHE A 161 -4.71 14.49 -3.27
C PHE A 161 -4.90 13.56 -2.05
N ALA A 162 -3.98 12.63 -1.83
CA ALA A 162 -4.10 11.68 -0.72
C ALA A 162 -3.89 12.34 0.66
N ILE A 163 -3.07 13.38 0.74
CA ILE A 163 -2.90 14.19 1.96
C ILE A 163 -4.18 14.97 2.27
N ASP A 164 -4.87 15.44 1.23
CA ASP A 164 -6.08 16.25 1.37
C ASP A 164 -7.39 15.47 1.45
N SER A 165 -7.36 14.16 1.14
CA SER A 165 -8.54 13.31 1.27
C SER A 165 -9.12 13.33 2.70
N PRO A 166 -10.40 13.74 2.87
CA PRO A 166 -11.03 13.83 4.18
C PRO A 166 -11.25 12.44 4.81
N VAL A 167 -11.46 11.39 4.00
CA VAL A 167 -11.55 10.01 4.50
C VAL A 167 -10.22 9.59 5.10
N LEU A 168 -9.14 9.84 4.37
CA LEU A 168 -7.81 9.43 4.78
C LEU A 168 -7.29 10.19 6.02
N ARG A 169 -7.57 11.50 6.11
CA ARG A 169 -7.30 12.28 7.32
C ARG A 169 -8.05 11.72 8.52
N LYS A 170 -9.31 11.32 8.33
CA LYS A 170 -10.14 10.76 9.41
C LYS A 170 -9.69 9.36 9.85
N VAL A 171 -9.26 8.52 8.92
CA VAL A 171 -8.65 7.21 9.21
C VAL A 171 -7.35 7.36 10.02
N ASN A 172 -6.64 8.48 9.91
CA ASN A 172 -5.37 8.68 10.62
C ASN A 172 -5.49 9.58 11.86
N ASN A 173 -6.70 9.97 12.27
CA ASN A 173 -6.90 11.07 13.23
C ASN A 173 -6.49 10.72 14.68
N ASP A 174 -6.45 9.43 15.04
CA ASP A 174 -6.12 8.98 16.41
C ASP A 174 -4.66 8.52 16.59
N SER A 175 -3.94 8.26 15.49
CA SER A 175 -2.54 7.87 15.54
C SER A 175 -1.66 9.05 15.18
N ASN A 176 -1.17 9.76 16.21
CA ASN A 176 0.09 10.51 16.25
C ASN A 176 0.67 10.82 14.86
N ASP A 177 0.65 12.09 14.43
CA ASP A 177 1.08 12.80 13.20
C ASP A 177 2.09 12.11 12.21
N SER A 178 2.73 11.01 12.60
CA SER A 178 3.65 10.12 11.87
C SER A 178 3.21 9.72 10.45
N TYR A 179 1.93 9.42 10.18
CA TYR A 179 1.53 9.01 8.82
C TYR A 179 1.42 10.21 7.88
N VAL A 180 0.79 11.28 8.34
CA VAL A 180 0.68 12.53 7.58
C VAL A 180 2.06 13.13 7.37
N THR A 181 2.93 13.12 8.38
CA THR A 181 4.33 13.57 8.26
C THR A 181 5.15 12.71 7.29
N ASP A 182 4.98 11.37 7.27
CA ASP A 182 5.62 10.51 6.27
C ASP A 182 5.14 10.82 4.84
N PHE A 183 3.84 11.07 4.65
CA PHE A 183 3.31 11.46 3.35
C PHE A 183 3.74 12.86 2.93
N LYS A 184 3.83 13.83 3.84
CA LYS A 184 4.42 15.15 3.57
C LYS A 184 5.88 15.04 3.13
N LYS A 185 6.70 14.19 3.76
CA LYS A 185 8.07 13.90 3.29
C LYS A 185 8.10 13.26 1.90
N LYS A 186 7.14 12.37 1.60
CA LYS A 186 7.00 11.76 0.27
C LYS A 186 6.56 12.77 -0.79
N LEU A 187 5.74 13.75 -0.44
CA LEU A 187 5.33 14.86 -1.28
C LEU A 187 6.53 15.73 -1.63
N GLU A 188 7.27 16.20 -0.61
CA GLU A 188 8.50 16.98 -0.80
C GLU A 188 9.50 16.26 -1.73
N THR A 189 9.68 14.95 -1.52
CA THR A 189 10.54 14.13 -2.39
C THR A 189 10.00 14.04 -3.82
N ALA A 190 8.68 14.03 -4.01
CA ALA A 190 8.06 14.00 -5.33
C ALA A 190 8.21 15.36 -6.04
N GLU A 191 7.99 16.46 -5.33
CA GLU A 191 8.16 17.83 -5.83
C GLU A 191 9.59 18.09 -6.27
N GLN A 192 10.58 17.74 -5.43
CA GLN A 192 12.00 17.86 -5.77
C GLN A 192 12.35 17.07 -7.04
N LYS A 193 11.78 15.88 -7.22
CA LYS A 193 11.98 15.10 -8.45
C LYS A 193 11.29 15.73 -9.64
N SER A 194 10.09 16.27 -9.47
CA SER A 194 9.35 16.97 -10.53
C SER A 194 10.13 18.19 -11.03
N MET A 195 10.66 19.01 -10.11
CA MET A 195 11.51 20.15 -10.48
C MET A 195 12.80 19.71 -11.18
N LYS A 196 13.44 18.65 -10.68
CA LYS A 196 14.70 18.15 -11.26
C LYS A 196 14.51 17.56 -12.66
N HIS A 197 13.36 16.95 -12.93
CA HIS A 197 13.06 16.23 -14.16
C HIS A 197 11.92 16.87 -14.96
N GLU A 198 11.74 18.19 -14.85
CA GLU A 198 10.66 18.94 -15.50
C GLU A 198 10.62 18.71 -17.01
N ASN A 199 11.78 18.74 -17.67
CA ASN A 199 11.91 18.52 -19.12
C ASN A 199 11.69 17.05 -19.56
N GLU A 200 11.63 16.12 -18.62
CA GLU A 200 11.41 14.69 -18.87
C GLU A 200 9.98 14.27 -18.52
N ASP A 201 9.14 15.19 -18.05
CA ASP A 201 7.81 14.87 -17.55
C ASP A 201 6.88 14.37 -18.67
N GLN A 202 6.21 13.26 -18.41
CA GLN A 202 5.28 12.60 -19.32
C GLN A 202 3.91 12.40 -18.67
N SER A 203 3.54 13.27 -17.72
CA SER A 203 2.28 13.19 -16.97
C SER A 203 1.07 13.13 -17.90
N LYS A 204 0.08 12.35 -17.48
CA LYS A 204 -1.08 11.99 -18.31
C LYS A 204 -2.41 12.23 -17.61
N LEU A 205 -2.41 12.44 -16.30
CA LEU A 205 -3.65 12.72 -15.59
C LEU A 205 -4.14 14.11 -15.97
N SER A 206 -5.41 14.17 -16.33
CA SER A 206 -6.11 15.39 -16.68
C SER A 206 -6.82 15.98 -15.47
N GLU A 207 -7.27 17.22 -15.58
CA GLU A 207 -8.13 17.85 -14.57
C GLU A 207 -9.41 17.03 -14.33
N GLU A 208 -10.01 16.47 -15.40
CA GLU A 208 -11.19 15.59 -15.31
C GLU A 208 -10.92 14.33 -14.46
N ASP A 209 -9.71 13.77 -14.51
CA ASP A 209 -9.33 12.64 -13.67
C ASP A 209 -9.33 13.04 -12.18
N PHE A 210 -8.85 14.25 -11.85
CA PHE A 210 -8.85 14.74 -10.47
C PHE A 210 -10.24 15.15 -9.98
N GLU A 211 -11.07 15.73 -10.84
CA GLU A 211 -12.49 15.98 -10.51
C GLU A 211 -13.20 14.68 -10.16
N LYS A 212 -12.95 13.61 -10.93
CA LYS A 212 -13.46 12.28 -10.62
C LYS A 212 -12.94 11.74 -9.30
N LEU A 213 -11.64 11.87 -9.03
CA LEU A 213 -11.04 11.45 -7.76
C LEU A 213 -11.65 12.20 -6.56
N ASN A 214 -11.90 13.50 -6.71
CA ASN A 214 -12.56 14.32 -5.69
C ASN A 214 -14.02 13.89 -5.48
N SER A 215 -14.77 13.65 -6.55
CA SER A 215 -16.13 13.10 -6.48
C SER A 215 -16.16 11.72 -5.80
N ASP A 216 -15.21 10.84 -6.11
CA ASP A 216 -15.08 9.53 -5.46
C ASP A 216 -14.76 9.70 -3.96
N SER A 217 -13.87 10.64 -3.62
CA SER A 217 -13.54 10.98 -2.24
C SER A 217 -14.76 11.46 -1.45
N ASP A 218 -15.56 12.35 -2.02
CA ASP A 218 -16.81 12.84 -1.43
C ASP A 218 -17.84 11.73 -1.25
N TYR A 219 -17.98 10.86 -2.26
CA TYR A 219 -18.85 9.69 -2.16
C TYR A 219 -18.43 8.79 -0.98
N TRP A 220 -17.14 8.49 -0.88
CA TRP A 220 -16.62 7.69 0.22
C TRP A 220 -16.77 8.38 1.57
N PHE A 221 -16.54 9.70 1.65
CA PHE A 221 -16.71 10.47 2.88
C PHE A 221 -18.17 10.51 3.36
N LYS A 222 -19.13 10.65 2.44
CA LYS A 222 -20.56 10.53 2.77
C LYS A 222 -20.90 9.13 3.26
N LYS A 223 -20.46 8.09 2.55
CA LYS A 223 -20.68 6.71 2.94
C LYS A 223 -20.07 6.39 4.31
N PHE A 224 -18.90 6.96 4.58
CA PHE A 224 -18.19 6.89 5.85
C PHE A 224 -18.98 7.54 6.99
N ASN A 225 -19.50 8.76 6.80
CA ASN A 225 -20.23 9.48 7.86
C ASN A 225 -21.60 8.87 8.16
N ASN A 226 -22.17 8.13 7.21
CA ASN A 226 -23.42 7.40 7.38
C ASN A 226 -23.25 6.02 8.04
N ILE A 227 -22.02 5.63 8.42
CA ILE A 227 -21.81 4.43 9.24
C ILE A 227 -22.30 4.73 10.65
N THR A 228 -23.57 4.44 10.93
CA THR A 228 -24.13 4.46 12.28
C THR A 228 -23.51 3.34 13.12
N TYR A 229 -22.76 3.72 14.14
CA TYR A 229 -22.18 2.82 15.14
C TYR A 229 -23.26 2.47 16.17
N TYR A 230 -24.03 1.42 15.91
CA TYR A 230 -24.88 0.76 16.93
C TYR A 230 -24.07 -0.22 17.77
#